data_AF-A0A5J6I9W4-F1
#
_entry.id   AF-A0A5J6I9W4-F1
#
_cell.length_a   1.000
_cell.length_b   1.000
_cell.length_c   1.000
_cell.angle_alpha   90.00
_cell.angle_beta   90.00
_cell.angle_gamma   90.00
#
_symmetry.space_group_name_H-M   'P 1'
#
loop_
_entity.id
_entity.type
_entity.pdbx_description
1 polymer ?
#
loop_
_entity_poly.entity_id
_entity_poly.type
_entity_poly.pdbx_seq_one_letter_code
_entity_poly.pdbx_strand_id
1 'polypeptide(L)'
;MNTDFSRRTLIRGITGVAAGATLLAAGEVLLAPGTAQAADASWKRPRSANGWDVLTASSSGTAPYDIPGTDLRVVLREGDVGTVLAYVAQRFHYDVTRLEASRGQVIGYSGDRRVEADFESNHLSGTALALYPDNYPLGVKGNFFPHQVTAIRDILAELQGVVRWGGDTESPKESVFFIDVPPGSAKLAQVAETLRQWSVTPGKGAGTQIIEDPKRITAAKKLAGIQAA
;
A
#
# COMPACT_ATOMS: atom_id res chain seq x y z
N MET A 1 11.84 -52.93 13.36
CA MET A 1 12.64 -52.92 12.12
C MET A 1 12.59 -51.51 11.58
N ASN A 2 13.75 -50.88 11.56
CA ASN A 2 14.01 -49.48 11.28
C ASN A 2 13.90 -49.18 9.79
N THR A 3 13.58 -47.94 9.42
CA THR A 3 14.50 -47.10 8.64
C THR A 3 13.99 -45.66 8.57
N ASP A 4 14.61 -44.81 9.41
CA ASP A 4 14.76 -43.37 9.19
C ASP A 4 15.46 -43.11 7.85
N PHE A 5 14.97 -42.16 7.06
CA PHE A 5 15.73 -41.57 5.96
C PHE A 5 16.01 -40.09 6.24
N SER A 6 17.08 -39.87 7.01
CA SER A 6 17.86 -38.63 6.99
C SER A 6 18.94 -38.75 5.92
N ARG A 7 18.86 -37.94 4.86
CA ARG A 7 20.00 -37.65 3.97
C ARG A 7 20.00 -36.18 3.56
N ARG A 8 20.68 -35.40 4.40
CA ARG A 8 21.25 -34.08 4.07
C ARG A 8 22.07 -34.21 2.79
N THR A 9 21.64 -33.56 1.71
CA THR A 9 22.48 -33.34 0.53
C THR A 9 23.05 -31.93 0.61
N LEU A 10 24.28 -31.89 1.14
CA LEU A 10 25.19 -30.77 1.14
C LEU A 10 25.71 -30.58 -0.29
N ILE A 11 25.33 -29.51 -0.99
CA ILE A 11 26.07 -29.03 -2.16
C ILE A 11 27.14 -28.07 -1.65
N ARG A 12 28.34 -28.61 -1.47
CA ARG A 12 29.59 -27.86 -1.36
C ARG A 12 30.12 -27.63 -2.78
N GLY A 13 30.53 -26.39 -3.05
CA GLY A 13 31.68 -26.11 -3.90
C GLY A 13 31.35 -25.60 -5.30
N ILE A 14 31.33 -24.28 -5.46
CA ILE A 14 31.82 -23.63 -6.67
C ILE A 14 32.78 -22.52 -6.25
N THR A 15 34.07 -22.88 -6.39
CA THR A 15 35.24 -22.06 -6.73
C THR A 15 35.52 -20.79 -5.92
N GLY A 16 36.46 -20.93 -4.97
CA GLY A 16 37.30 -19.83 -4.53
C GLY A 16 38.25 -19.42 -5.65
N VAL A 17 38.26 -18.13 -5.99
CA VAL A 17 39.32 -17.53 -6.79
C VAL A 17 40.51 -17.30 -5.87
N ALA A 18 41.52 -18.16 -5.98
CA ALA A 18 42.83 -17.92 -5.40
C ALA A 18 43.52 -16.82 -6.22
N ALA A 19 43.49 -15.59 -5.71
CA ALA A 19 44.31 -14.51 -6.24
C ALA A 19 45.77 -14.78 -5.84
N GLY A 20 46.53 -15.36 -6.77
CA GLY A 20 47.98 -15.45 -6.68
C GLY A 20 48.59 -14.05 -6.80
N ALA A 21 49.25 -13.59 -5.74
CA ALA A 21 50.06 -12.39 -5.79
C ALA A 21 51.35 -12.67 -6.58
N THR A 22 51.43 -12.18 -7.81
CA THR A 22 52.70 -11.97 -8.52
C THR A 22 52.94 -10.48 -8.61
N LEU A 23 54.01 -10.01 -7.96
CA LEU A 23 54.51 -8.65 -8.02
C LEU A 23 55.33 -8.50 -9.30
N LEU A 24 54.82 -7.73 -10.27
CA LEU A 24 55.65 -7.05 -11.26
C LEU A 24 55.11 -5.63 -11.47
N ALA A 25 55.99 -4.67 -11.23
CA ALA A 25 55.73 -3.24 -11.29
C ALA A 25 55.72 -2.75 -12.75
N ALA A 26 54.62 -2.15 -13.18
CA ALA A 26 54.58 -1.01 -14.10
C ALA A 26 53.16 -0.44 -14.04
N GLY A 27 53.04 0.87 -13.89
CA GLY A 27 51.83 1.53 -13.43
C GLY A 27 50.65 1.43 -14.39
N GLU A 28 49.57 0.81 -13.92
CA GLU A 28 48.22 1.07 -14.36
C GLU A 28 47.37 1.30 -13.11
N VAL A 29 46.77 2.48 -13.01
CA VAL A 29 45.85 2.83 -11.93
C VAL A 29 44.61 1.95 -12.11
N LEU A 30 44.58 0.84 -11.37
CA LEU A 30 43.38 0.02 -11.23
C LEU A 30 42.35 0.86 -10.47
N LEU A 31 41.47 1.54 -11.20
CA LEU A 31 40.26 2.11 -10.63
C LEU A 31 39.46 0.95 -10.06
N ALA A 32 39.48 0.83 -8.72
CA ALA A 32 38.66 -0.13 -7.99
C ALA A 32 37.20 -0.02 -8.47
N PRO A 33 36.47 -1.13 -8.63
CA PRO A 33 35.05 -1.06 -8.92
C PRO A 33 34.41 -0.26 -7.80
N GLY A 34 33.94 0.95 -8.13
CA GLY A 34 33.23 1.79 -7.19
C GLY A 34 32.07 0.96 -6.64
N THR A 35 32.10 0.68 -5.35
CA THR A 35 30.91 0.22 -4.64
C THR A 35 29.86 1.28 -4.92
N ALA A 36 28.88 0.98 -5.78
CA ALA A 36 27.73 1.83 -5.98
C ALA A 36 27.08 1.95 -4.60
N GLN A 37 27.36 3.07 -3.92
CA GLN A 37 26.73 3.41 -2.67
C GLN A 37 25.24 3.46 -3.00
N ALA A 38 24.48 2.47 -2.53
CA ALA A 38 23.03 2.47 -2.69
C ALA A 38 22.54 3.85 -2.25
N ALA A 39 21.91 4.57 -3.18
CA ALA A 39 21.35 5.88 -2.87
C ALA A 39 20.49 5.73 -1.61
N ASP A 40 20.68 6.63 -0.65
CA ASP A 40 19.96 6.63 0.61
C ASP A 40 18.48 6.90 0.32
N ALA A 41 17.71 5.84 0.06
CA ALA A 41 16.29 5.84 -0.26
C ALA A 41 15.40 6.21 0.94
N SER A 42 15.98 6.87 1.95
CA SER A 42 15.26 7.36 3.11
C SER A 42 14.54 8.66 2.80
N TRP A 43 13.24 8.71 3.10
CA TRP A 43 12.42 9.90 3.03
C TRP A 43 12.90 10.92 4.08
N LYS A 44 13.32 12.11 3.67
CA LYS A 44 13.84 13.14 4.60
C LYS A 44 12.87 14.30 4.84
N ARG A 45 11.81 14.40 4.05
CA ARG A 45 10.84 15.49 4.15
C ARG A 45 9.99 15.35 5.43
N PRO A 46 9.58 16.48 6.05
CA PRO A 46 8.66 16.46 7.19
C PRO A 46 7.22 16.15 6.79
N ARG A 47 6.90 16.21 5.49
CA ARG A 47 5.59 15.85 4.93
C ARG A 47 5.70 14.66 4.00
N SER A 48 4.66 13.84 3.94
CA SER A 48 4.47 12.79 2.94
C SER A 48 4.12 13.39 1.57
N ALA A 49 4.16 12.58 0.52
CA ALA A 49 3.91 13.01 -0.85
C ALA A 49 2.53 13.67 -1.04
N ASN A 50 1.51 13.21 -0.30
CA ASN A 50 0.17 13.82 -0.31
C ASN A 50 0.05 15.07 0.59
N GLY A 51 1.15 15.60 1.13
CA GLY A 51 1.19 16.87 1.85
C GLY A 51 0.81 16.81 3.33
N TRP A 52 0.65 15.61 3.91
CA TRP A 52 0.37 15.43 5.33
C TRP A 52 1.66 15.35 6.14
N ASP A 53 1.65 15.87 7.38
CA ASP A 53 2.83 15.79 8.24
C ASP A 53 3.15 14.34 8.60
N VAL A 54 4.43 13.98 8.50
CA VAL A 54 4.95 12.67 8.89
C VAL A 54 4.85 12.54 10.42
N LEU A 55 4.32 11.42 10.88
CA LEU A 55 4.23 11.12 12.29
C LEU A 55 5.59 10.64 12.80
N THR A 56 5.93 11.03 14.03
CA THR A 56 7.16 10.61 14.70
C THR A 56 6.82 9.72 15.89
N ALA A 57 7.80 8.99 16.44
CA ALA A 57 7.58 8.15 17.61
C ALA A 57 7.02 8.92 18.83
N SER A 58 7.23 10.24 18.89
CA SER A 58 6.69 11.14 19.92
C SER A 58 5.29 11.71 19.58
N SER A 59 4.79 11.50 18.37
CA SER A 59 3.52 12.05 17.92
C SER A 59 2.37 11.07 18.20
N SER A 60 1.47 11.42 19.12
CA SER A 60 0.11 10.84 19.11
C SER A 60 -0.61 11.31 17.84
N GLY A 61 -1.34 10.43 17.17
CA GLY A 61 -2.01 10.77 15.91
C GLY A 61 -2.35 9.57 15.03
N THR A 62 -2.15 8.34 15.53
CA THR A 62 -2.66 7.12 14.91
C THR A 62 -3.49 6.32 15.90
N ALA A 63 -4.57 5.72 15.40
CA ALA A 63 -5.40 4.79 16.16
C ALA A 63 -5.58 3.49 15.38
N PRO A 64 -5.84 2.36 16.09
CA PRO A 64 -6.30 1.14 15.44
C PRO A 64 -7.76 1.32 14.97
N TYR A 65 -8.05 0.87 13.75
CA TYR A 65 -9.39 0.80 13.18
C TYR A 65 -9.71 -0.65 12.83
N ASP A 66 -10.88 -1.12 13.27
CA ASP A 66 -11.42 -2.42 12.88
C ASP A 66 -11.80 -2.40 11.38
N ILE A 67 -11.65 -3.55 10.71
CA ILE A 67 -12.14 -3.77 9.35
C ILE A 67 -13.40 -4.65 9.47
N PRO A 68 -14.61 -4.07 9.41
CA PRO A 68 -15.83 -4.83 9.67
C PRO A 68 -16.01 -6.00 8.69
N GLY A 69 -16.55 -7.12 9.19
CA GLY A 69 -16.60 -8.38 8.45
C GLY A 69 -15.34 -9.24 8.59
N THR A 70 -14.32 -8.75 9.29
CA THR A 70 -13.07 -9.47 9.58
C THR A 70 -12.67 -9.32 11.04
N ASP A 71 -11.71 -10.13 11.48
CA ASP A 71 -11.02 -9.97 12.77
C ASP A 71 -9.74 -9.10 12.65
N LEU A 72 -9.59 -8.38 11.53
CA LEU A 72 -8.40 -7.57 11.24
C LEU A 72 -8.57 -6.14 11.74
N ARG A 73 -7.44 -5.56 12.15
CA ARG A 73 -7.29 -4.14 12.46
C ARG A 73 -6.14 -3.54 11.68
N VAL A 74 -6.23 -2.25 11.42
CA VAL A 74 -5.16 -1.48 10.81
C VAL A 74 -4.92 -0.18 11.59
N VAL A 75 -3.66 0.15 11.83
CA VAL A 75 -3.27 1.41 12.48
C VAL A 75 -3.22 2.49 11.42
N LEU A 76 -4.04 3.53 11.55
CA LEU A 76 -4.15 4.63 10.57
C LEU A 76 -4.10 5.97 11.29
N ARG A 77 -3.90 7.07 10.55
CA ARG A 77 -4.05 8.42 11.11
C ARG A 77 -5.46 8.58 11.68
N GLU A 78 -5.52 9.14 12.88
CA GLU A 78 -6.77 9.37 13.61
C GLU A 78 -7.75 10.28 12.85
N GLY A 79 -9.03 10.17 13.23
CA GLY A 79 -10.12 10.97 12.68
C GLY A 79 -10.58 10.49 11.30
N ASP A 80 -10.90 11.46 10.43
CA ASP A 80 -11.55 11.21 9.13
C ASP A 80 -10.71 10.33 8.20
N VAL A 81 -9.37 10.44 8.26
CA VAL A 81 -8.47 9.61 7.45
C VAL A 81 -8.66 8.13 7.76
N GLY A 82 -8.60 7.77 9.04
CA GLY A 82 -8.77 6.39 9.48
C GLY A 82 -10.16 5.85 9.17
N THR A 83 -11.21 6.67 9.34
CA THR A 83 -12.59 6.29 8.95
C THR A 83 -12.69 5.95 7.46
N VAL A 84 -12.15 6.81 6.59
CA VAL A 84 -12.22 6.59 5.13
C VAL A 84 -11.39 5.38 4.70
N LEU A 85 -10.16 5.23 5.18
CA LEU A 85 -9.30 4.12 4.76
C LEU A 85 -9.75 2.77 5.34
N ALA A 86 -10.27 2.73 6.58
CA ALA A 86 -10.88 1.50 7.11
C ALA A 86 -12.11 1.08 6.28
N TYR A 87 -12.89 2.04 5.79
CA TYR A 87 -13.99 1.76 4.87
C TYR A 87 -13.52 1.20 3.52
N VAL A 88 -12.40 1.68 2.97
CA VAL A 88 -11.77 1.09 1.78
C VAL A 88 -11.44 -0.38 2.03
N ALA A 89 -10.82 -0.70 3.17
CA ALA A 89 -10.49 -2.09 3.53
C ALA A 89 -11.74 -2.97 3.64
N GLN A 90 -12.82 -2.44 4.24
CA GLN A 90 -14.09 -3.14 4.35
C GLN A 90 -14.69 -3.45 2.97
N ARG A 91 -14.80 -2.44 2.10
CA ARG A 91 -15.32 -2.62 0.74
C ARG A 91 -14.44 -3.57 -0.08
N PHE A 92 -13.12 -3.48 0.07
CA PHE A 92 -12.20 -4.41 -0.60
C PHE A 92 -12.44 -5.86 -0.16
N HIS A 93 -12.65 -6.09 1.15
CA HIS A 93 -12.96 -7.41 1.68
C HIS A 93 -14.29 -7.98 1.12
N TYR A 94 -15.33 -7.14 0.96
CA TYR A 94 -16.62 -7.58 0.42
C TYR A 94 -16.63 -7.78 -1.09
N ASP A 95 -16.02 -6.85 -1.84
CA ASP A 95 -16.30 -6.71 -3.27
C ASP A 95 -15.10 -7.05 -4.17
N VAL A 96 -13.89 -7.11 -3.61
CA VAL A 96 -12.66 -7.28 -4.39
C VAL A 96 -12.00 -8.61 -4.06
N THR A 97 -11.45 -8.74 -2.87
CA THR A 97 -10.80 -9.96 -2.39
C THR A 97 -10.95 -10.04 -0.88
N ARG A 98 -11.45 -11.18 -0.41
CA ARG A 98 -11.62 -11.47 1.01
C ARG A 98 -10.30 -11.30 1.77
N LEU A 99 -10.31 -10.35 2.71
CA LEU A 99 -9.23 -10.13 3.68
C LEU A 99 -9.32 -11.10 4.87
N GLU A 100 -8.20 -11.75 5.15
CA GLU A 100 -7.92 -12.73 6.21
C GLU A 100 -6.43 -12.66 6.61
N ALA A 101 -6.13 -12.88 7.90
CA ALA A 101 -4.76 -12.81 8.44
C ALA A 101 -3.81 -13.87 7.84
N SER A 102 -4.34 -15.04 7.48
CA SER A 102 -3.56 -16.16 6.94
C SER A 102 -3.04 -15.91 5.52
N ARG A 103 -3.60 -14.95 4.79
CA ARG A 103 -3.27 -14.68 3.38
C ARG A 103 -2.23 -13.57 3.20
N GLY A 104 -1.93 -12.81 4.24
CA GLY A 104 -0.96 -11.73 4.19
C GLY A 104 -1.29 -10.57 5.12
N GLN A 105 -0.48 -9.53 5.03
CA GLN A 105 -0.54 -8.37 5.92
C GLN A 105 -1.46 -7.27 5.38
N VAL A 106 -2.03 -6.50 6.30
CA VAL A 106 -2.66 -5.21 6.05
C VAL A 106 -1.85 -4.14 6.77
N ILE A 107 -1.34 -3.15 6.04
CA ILE A 107 -0.41 -2.15 6.56
C ILE A 107 -1.03 -0.77 6.41
N GLY A 108 -1.09 0.00 7.50
CA GLY A 108 -1.50 1.40 7.50
C GLY A 108 -0.30 2.30 7.76
N TYR A 109 -0.21 2.87 8.95
CA TYR A 109 0.99 3.59 9.39
C TYR A 109 2.22 2.68 9.46
N SER A 110 3.36 3.19 8.96
CA SER A 110 4.68 2.61 9.16
C SER A 110 5.67 3.72 9.49
N GLY A 111 6.56 3.48 10.45
CA GLY A 111 7.66 4.39 10.77
C GLY A 111 8.91 4.20 9.91
N ASP A 112 8.92 3.20 9.01
CA ASP A 112 10.06 2.95 8.12
C ASP A 112 10.14 4.04 7.06
N ARG A 113 11.22 4.82 7.11
CA ARG A 113 11.45 5.93 6.19
C ARG A 113 12.02 5.49 4.85
N ARG A 114 12.35 4.21 4.66
CA ARG A 114 12.73 3.70 3.34
C ARG A 114 11.50 3.66 2.45
N VAL A 115 11.54 4.40 1.35
CA VAL A 115 10.44 4.44 0.38
C VAL A 115 11.01 4.24 -1.02
N GLU A 116 10.39 3.37 -1.79
CA GLU A 116 10.80 3.06 -3.16
C GLU A 116 10.05 3.90 -4.19
N ALA A 117 8.88 4.45 -3.80
CA ALA A 117 8.14 5.44 -4.56
C ALA A 117 7.59 6.54 -3.65
N ASP A 118 7.44 7.76 -4.17
CA ASP A 118 7.04 8.94 -3.38
C ASP A 118 5.73 8.70 -2.60
N PHE A 119 4.72 8.07 -3.20
CA PHE A 119 3.43 7.81 -2.55
C PHE A 119 3.53 6.84 -1.36
N GLU A 120 4.58 6.02 -1.26
CA GLU A 120 4.78 5.14 -0.10
C GLU A 120 5.08 5.93 1.17
N SER A 121 5.61 7.15 1.04
CA SER A 121 5.78 8.06 2.18
C SER A 121 4.44 8.41 2.87
N ASN A 122 3.29 8.18 2.24
CA ASN A 122 1.98 8.38 2.85
C ASN A 122 1.72 7.39 4.01
N HIS A 123 2.43 6.26 4.06
CA HIS A 123 2.43 5.38 5.23
C HIS A 123 3.07 6.06 6.46
N LEU A 124 4.07 6.92 6.26
CA LEU A 124 4.73 7.68 7.34
C LEU A 124 3.81 8.69 8.01
N SER A 125 2.79 9.18 7.30
CA SER A 125 1.78 10.08 7.85
C SER A 125 0.50 9.36 8.27
N GLY A 126 0.45 8.02 8.15
CA GLY A 126 -0.74 7.21 8.46
C GLY A 126 -1.91 7.43 7.49
N THR A 127 -1.64 7.96 6.29
CA THR A 127 -2.65 8.36 5.29
C THR A 127 -2.67 7.43 4.07
N ALA A 128 -2.04 6.27 4.19
CA ALA A 128 -2.08 5.18 3.23
C ALA A 128 -2.43 3.85 3.89
N LEU A 129 -2.97 2.95 3.07
CA LEU A 129 -3.38 1.60 3.39
C LEU A 129 -2.83 0.69 2.29
N ALA A 130 -2.12 -0.36 2.67
CA ALA A 130 -1.69 -1.42 1.77
C ALA A 130 -2.40 -2.73 2.16
N LEU A 131 -3.11 -3.34 1.21
CA LEU A 131 -3.81 -4.61 1.36
C LEU A 131 -3.01 -5.69 0.63
N TYR A 132 -2.40 -6.62 1.36
CA TYR A 132 -1.53 -7.67 0.82
C TYR A 132 -0.38 -7.15 -0.06
N PRO A 133 0.50 -6.28 0.47
CA PRO A 133 1.61 -5.71 -0.31
C PRO A 133 2.57 -6.75 -0.90
N ASP A 134 2.75 -7.89 -0.24
CA ASP A 134 3.58 -8.98 -0.75
C ASP A 134 2.94 -9.71 -1.95
N ASN A 135 1.61 -9.71 -2.04
CA ASN A 135 0.87 -10.33 -3.15
C ASN A 135 0.73 -9.37 -4.34
N TYR A 136 0.80 -8.07 -4.10
CA TYR A 136 0.67 -7.01 -5.11
C TYR A 136 1.83 -6.02 -5.00
N PRO A 137 3.05 -6.43 -5.42
CA PRO A 137 4.27 -5.68 -5.22
C PRO A 137 4.38 -4.44 -6.13
N LEU A 138 5.33 -3.56 -5.81
CA LEU A 138 5.63 -2.36 -6.59
C LEU A 138 6.13 -2.73 -8.01
N GLY A 139 5.72 -1.96 -9.00
CA GLY A 139 6.07 -2.14 -10.40
C GLY A 139 5.22 -3.18 -11.14
N VAL A 140 4.30 -3.88 -10.47
CA VAL A 140 3.48 -4.95 -11.06
C VAL A 140 2.02 -4.51 -11.19
N LYS A 141 1.43 -4.73 -12.37
CA LYS A 141 0.00 -4.51 -12.67
C LYS A 141 -0.67 -5.81 -13.13
N GLY A 142 -2.00 -5.80 -13.11
CA GLY A 142 -2.82 -6.87 -13.67
C GLY A 142 -3.04 -8.02 -12.70
N ASN A 143 -2.90 -7.79 -11.40
CA ASN A 143 -3.14 -8.79 -10.38
C ASN A 143 -4.64 -8.97 -10.07
N PHE A 144 -5.48 -8.03 -10.50
CA PHE A 144 -6.93 -8.07 -10.31
C PHE A 144 -7.68 -8.41 -11.60
N PHE A 145 -8.71 -9.23 -11.48
CA PHE A 145 -9.64 -9.51 -12.56
C PHE A 145 -10.46 -8.25 -12.93
N PRO A 146 -11.03 -8.17 -14.15
CA PRO A 146 -11.79 -6.98 -14.58
C PRO A 146 -12.94 -6.58 -13.65
N HIS A 147 -13.65 -7.53 -13.04
CA HIS A 147 -14.72 -7.24 -12.09
C HIS A 147 -14.18 -6.69 -10.75
N GLN A 148 -13.02 -7.18 -10.29
CA GLN A 148 -12.33 -6.66 -9.11
C GLN A 148 -11.84 -5.23 -9.34
N VAL A 149 -11.29 -4.95 -10.53
CA VAL A 149 -10.93 -3.57 -10.91
C VAL A 149 -12.18 -2.70 -10.93
N THR A 150 -13.30 -3.18 -11.47
CA THR A 150 -14.57 -2.43 -11.47
C THR A 150 -15.04 -2.10 -10.05
N ALA A 151 -14.96 -3.05 -9.13
CA ALA A 151 -15.24 -2.84 -7.71
C ALA A 151 -14.29 -1.81 -7.08
N ILE A 152 -12.98 -1.87 -7.36
CA ILE A 152 -12.02 -0.86 -6.91
C ILE A 152 -12.42 0.54 -7.41
N ARG A 153 -12.76 0.68 -8.71
CA ARG A 153 -13.19 1.97 -9.27
C ARG A 153 -14.48 2.49 -8.64
N ASP A 154 -15.40 1.58 -8.34
CA ASP A 154 -16.64 1.90 -7.65
C ASP A 154 -16.38 2.48 -6.25
N ILE A 155 -15.47 1.86 -5.48
CA ILE A 155 -15.08 2.34 -4.15
C ILE A 155 -14.53 3.76 -4.21
N LEU A 156 -13.61 4.03 -5.15
CA LEU A 156 -13.02 5.37 -5.29
C LEU A 156 -14.07 6.42 -5.66
N ALA A 157 -15.01 6.08 -6.55
CA ALA A 157 -16.11 6.97 -6.94
C ALA A 157 -17.12 7.22 -5.82
N GLU A 158 -17.44 6.21 -5.02
CA GLU A 158 -18.30 6.37 -3.85
C GLU A 158 -17.68 7.32 -2.81
N LEU A 159 -16.36 7.21 -2.62
CA LEU A 159 -15.57 8.12 -1.81
C LEU A 159 -15.29 9.46 -2.52
N GLN A 160 -15.95 9.72 -3.65
CA GLN A 160 -15.87 10.96 -4.41
C GLN A 160 -14.43 11.33 -4.82
N GLY A 161 -13.51 10.38 -4.87
CA GLY A 161 -12.10 10.61 -5.17
C GLY A 161 -11.29 11.25 -4.05
N VAL A 162 -11.71 11.18 -2.77
CA VAL A 162 -10.81 11.55 -1.64
C VAL A 162 -9.69 10.53 -1.42
N VAL A 163 -9.81 9.36 -2.04
CA VAL A 163 -8.79 8.30 -2.08
C VAL A 163 -8.33 8.10 -3.52
N ARG A 164 -7.04 7.85 -3.69
CA ARG A 164 -6.41 7.39 -4.94
C ARG A 164 -5.88 5.97 -4.77
N TRP A 165 -5.84 5.22 -5.87
CA TRP A 165 -5.30 3.86 -5.92
C TRP A 165 -3.88 3.86 -6.51
N GLY A 166 -2.96 3.17 -5.84
CA GLY A 166 -1.58 2.97 -6.27
C GLY A 166 -1.45 2.15 -7.56
N GLY A 167 -2.51 1.45 -8.00
CA GLY A 167 -2.50 0.82 -9.33
C GLY A 167 -2.45 1.83 -10.49
N ASP A 168 -2.78 3.10 -10.24
CA ASP A 168 -2.80 4.17 -11.25
C ASP A 168 -1.54 5.04 -11.27
N THR A 169 -0.60 4.84 -10.34
CA THR A 169 0.64 5.61 -10.32
C THR A 169 1.59 5.16 -11.43
N GLU A 170 2.59 6.01 -11.73
CA GLU A 170 3.63 5.72 -12.73
C GLU A 170 4.41 4.44 -12.38
N SER A 171 4.82 4.31 -11.11
CA SER A 171 5.31 3.07 -10.51
C SER A 171 4.17 2.40 -9.77
N PRO A 172 3.47 1.44 -10.38
CA PRO A 172 2.21 0.95 -9.85
C PRO A 172 2.39 0.02 -8.67
N LYS A 173 1.51 0.14 -7.68
CA LYS A 173 1.41 -0.78 -6.55
C LYS A 173 -0.05 -1.02 -6.22
N GLU A 174 -0.62 -2.07 -6.80
CA GLU A 174 -2.05 -2.37 -6.77
C GLU A 174 -2.58 -2.68 -5.35
N SER A 175 -1.70 -2.97 -4.38
CA SER A 175 -2.07 -3.11 -2.96
C SER A 175 -2.41 -1.80 -2.26
N VAL A 176 -1.97 -0.64 -2.78
CA VAL A 176 -1.95 0.62 -2.01
C VAL A 176 -3.14 1.53 -2.34
N PHE A 177 -3.74 2.12 -1.31
CA PHE A 177 -4.75 3.17 -1.35
C PHE A 177 -4.30 4.32 -0.45
N PHE A 178 -4.46 5.57 -0.88
CA PHE A 178 -4.02 6.72 -0.08
C PHE A 178 -4.92 7.94 -0.23
N ILE A 179 -4.94 8.80 0.79
CA ILE A 179 -5.69 10.06 0.78
C ILE A 179 -5.12 10.99 -0.29
N ASP A 180 -5.99 11.51 -1.15
CA ASP A 180 -5.68 12.35 -2.33
C ASP A 180 -6.18 13.79 -2.18
N VAL A 181 -6.30 14.24 -0.94
CA VAL A 181 -6.70 15.61 -0.59
C VAL A 181 -5.81 16.15 0.54
N PRO A 182 -5.58 17.46 0.62
CA PRO A 182 -4.71 18.05 1.63
C PRO A 182 -5.31 17.94 3.04
N PRO A 183 -4.47 18.11 4.09
CA PRO A 183 -4.93 18.27 5.46
C PRO A 183 -6.02 19.36 5.57
N GLY A 184 -7.06 19.10 6.36
CA GLY A 184 -8.17 20.05 6.56
C GLY A 184 -9.18 20.12 5.41
N SER A 185 -9.11 19.22 4.43
CA SER A 185 -10.07 19.15 3.33
C SER A 185 -11.52 18.96 3.83
N ALA A 186 -12.40 19.91 3.51
CA ALA A 186 -13.84 19.81 3.81
C ALA A 186 -14.50 18.59 3.13
N LYS A 187 -13.98 18.19 1.97
CA LYS A 187 -14.47 17.02 1.24
C LYS A 187 -14.18 15.72 1.99
N LEU A 188 -12.99 15.60 2.59
CA LEU A 188 -12.65 14.45 3.43
C LEU A 188 -13.59 14.36 4.64
N ALA A 189 -13.81 15.49 5.33
CA ALA A 189 -14.72 15.55 6.46
C ALA A 189 -16.15 15.17 6.09
N GLN A 190 -16.66 15.64 4.95
CA GLN A 190 -18.00 15.30 4.46
C GLN A 190 -18.14 13.81 4.14
N VAL A 191 -17.15 13.22 3.47
CA VAL A 191 -17.15 11.78 3.17
C VAL A 191 -17.11 10.98 4.47
N ALA A 192 -16.20 11.30 5.38
CA ALA A 192 -16.07 10.59 6.65
C ALA A 192 -17.36 10.70 7.50
N GLU A 193 -18.02 11.85 7.50
CA GLU A 193 -19.31 12.03 8.17
C GLU A 193 -20.41 11.16 7.56
N THR A 194 -20.47 11.10 6.23
CA THR A 194 -21.39 10.21 5.52
C THR A 194 -21.18 8.75 5.92
N LEU A 195 -19.92 8.31 6.02
CA LEU A 195 -19.57 6.95 6.42
C LEU A 195 -19.94 6.65 7.88
N ARG A 196 -19.76 7.61 8.80
CA ARG A 196 -20.21 7.49 10.19
C ARG A 196 -21.72 7.39 10.30
N GLN A 197 -22.46 8.13 9.47
CA GLN A 197 -23.92 8.02 9.43
C GLN A 197 -24.36 6.66 8.90
N TRP A 198 -23.68 6.15 7.88
CA TRP A 198 -23.97 4.82 7.33
C TRP A 198 -23.70 3.69 8.32
N SER A 199 -22.65 3.79 9.14
CA SER A 199 -22.31 2.73 10.11
C SER A 199 -23.37 2.52 11.19
N VAL A 200 -24.23 3.53 11.44
CA VAL A 200 -25.34 3.45 12.40
C VAL A 200 -26.72 3.36 11.74
N THR A 201 -26.79 3.36 10.40
CA THR A 201 -28.05 3.31 9.66
C THR A 201 -28.24 1.95 8.98
N PRO A 202 -29.21 1.13 9.41
CA PRO A 202 -29.49 -0.15 8.76
C PRO A 202 -29.76 -0.02 7.25
N GLY A 203 -29.18 -0.91 6.46
CA GLY A 203 -29.35 -0.92 5.00
C GLY A 203 -28.59 0.20 4.27
N LYS A 204 -27.64 0.87 4.93
CA LYS A 204 -26.67 1.79 4.31
C LYS A 204 -25.24 1.28 4.53
N GLY A 205 -24.30 1.80 3.75
CA GLY A 205 -22.88 1.49 3.91
C GLY A 205 -22.38 0.34 3.05
N ALA A 206 -21.25 -0.23 3.43
CA ALA A 206 -20.60 -1.30 2.68
C ALA A 206 -21.50 -2.54 2.56
N GLY A 207 -21.47 -3.19 1.40
CA GLY A 207 -22.28 -4.37 1.09
C GLY A 207 -23.69 -4.05 0.60
N THR A 208 -24.03 -2.78 0.39
CA THR A 208 -25.34 -2.34 -0.15
C THR A 208 -25.26 -1.94 -1.63
N GLN A 209 -24.07 -1.97 -2.20
CA GLN A 209 -23.77 -1.48 -3.54
C GLN A 209 -24.10 -2.53 -4.61
N ILE A 210 -24.71 -2.07 -5.70
CA ILE A 210 -24.85 -2.83 -6.94
C ILE A 210 -23.77 -2.30 -7.89
N ILE A 211 -22.62 -2.96 -7.91
CA ILE A 211 -21.42 -2.49 -8.63
C ILE A 211 -21.69 -2.39 -10.15
N GLU A 212 -22.58 -3.23 -10.65
CA GLU A 212 -22.98 -3.28 -12.06
C GLU A 212 -23.96 -2.16 -12.45
N ASP A 213 -24.43 -1.33 -11.51
CA ASP A 213 -25.31 -0.19 -11.83
C ASP A 213 -24.62 0.74 -12.84
N PRO A 214 -25.22 0.98 -14.04
CA PRO A 214 -24.65 1.85 -15.05
C PRO A 214 -24.27 3.25 -14.57
N LYS A 215 -25.00 3.80 -13.59
CA LYS A 215 -24.69 5.12 -12.99
C LYS A 215 -23.36 5.08 -12.22
N ARG A 216 -23.13 4.01 -11.47
CA ARG A 216 -21.91 3.81 -10.68
C ARG A 216 -20.71 3.58 -11.59
N ILE A 217 -20.87 2.73 -12.61
CA ILE A 217 -19.84 2.53 -13.66
C ILE A 217 -19.49 3.86 -14.34
N THR A 218 -20.48 4.70 -14.64
CA THR A 218 -20.24 6.01 -15.28
C THR A 218 -19.48 6.95 -14.35
N ALA A 219 -19.87 7.02 -13.07
CA ALA A 219 -19.17 7.82 -12.07
C ALA A 219 -17.71 7.36 -11.87
N ALA A 220 -17.50 6.05 -11.79
CA ALA A 220 -16.19 5.41 -11.73
C ALA A 220 -15.29 5.76 -12.92
N LYS A 221 -15.80 5.65 -14.15
CA LYS A 221 -15.05 6.03 -15.36
C LYS A 221 -14.72 7.53 -15.38
N LYS A 222 -15.67 8.37 -14.99
CA LYS A 222 -15.45 9.83 -14.90
C LYS A 222 -14.34 10.16 -13.90
N LEU A 223 -14.38 9.55 -12.71
CA LEU A 223 -13.35 9.78 -11.70
C LEU A 223 -11.98 9.29 -12.16
N ALA A 224 -11.90 8.10 -12.79
CA ALA A 224 -10.64 7.60 -13.32
C ALA A 224 -10.00 8.57 -14.34
N GLY A 225 -10.81 9.18 -15.21
CA GLY A 225 -10.34 10.23 -16.13
C GLY A 225 -9.82 11.49 -15.41
N ILE A 226 -10.43 11.88 -14.29
CA ILE A 226 -9.99 13.02 -13.47
C ILE A 226 -8.67 12.71 -12.76
N GLN A 227 -8.51 11.50 -12.21
CA GLN A 227 -7.32 11.13 -11.45
C GLN A 227 -6.11 10.76 -12.33
N ALA A 228 -6.34 10.51 -13.62
CA ALA A 228 -5.29 10.29 -14.62
C ALA A 228 -4.74 11.57 -15.25
N ALA A 229 -5.41 12.71 -15.06
CA ALA A 229 -4.99 14.03 -15.53
C ALA A 229 -4.02 14.70 -14.54
#